data_AF-Q9RAP9-F1
#
_entry.id   AF-Q9RAP9-F1
#
_cell.length_a   1.000
_cell.length_b   1.000
_cell.length_c   1.000
_cell.angle_alpha   90.00
_cell.angle_beta   90.00
_cell.angle_gamma   90.00
#
_symmetry.space_group_name_H-M   'P 1'
#
loop_
_entity.id
_entity.type
_entity.pdbx_description
1 polymer ?
#
loop_
_entity_poly.entity_id
_entity_poly.type
_entity_poly.pdbx_seq_one_letter_code
_entity_poly.pdbx_strand_id
1 'polypeptide(L)' 'MRTASLPIYLLHHPVSLLAGYFVVHSSLGLAEKFILHLLSVFGITFVIYHFLIRPFYWTNLILGNQIQAKKNT' A
#
# COMPACT_ATOMS: atom_id res chain seq x y z
N MET A 1 13.85 -1.82 11.68
CA MET A 1 13.23 -2.56 10.57
C MET A 1 11.70 -2.72 10.66
N ARG A 2 11.05 -2.63 11.84
CA ARG A 2 9.58 -2.84 11.99
C ARG A 2 8.67 -1.67 11.58
N THR A 3 9.23 -0.48 11.43
CA THR A 3 8.50 0.78 11.24
C THR A 3 7.90 0.91 9.83
N ALA A 4 8.49 0.27 8.82
CA ALA A 4 8.03 0.36 7.43
C ALA A 4 6.90 -0.63 7.07
N SER A 5 6.75 -1.73 7.81
CA SER A 5 5.82 -2.81 7.47
C SER A 5 4.36 -2.45 7.75
N LEU A 6 4.12 -1.66 8.80
CA LEU A 6 2.79 -1.21 9.24
C LEU A 6 2.06 -0.39 8.17
N PRO A 7 2.66 0.70 7.63
CA PRO A 7 1.98 1.50 6.62
C PRO A 7 1.79 0.75 5.29
N ILE A 8 2.72 -0.13 4.90
CA ILE A 8 2.58 -0.97 3.70
C ILE A 8 1.38 -1.92 3.85
N TYR A 9 1.25 -2.58 5.01
CA TYR A 9 0.15 -3.50 5.26
C TYR A 9 -1.20 -2.78 5.24
N LEU A 10 -1.30 -1.62 5.88
CA LEU A 10 -2.52 -0.80 5.89
C LEU A 10 -2.92 -0.30 4.50
N LEU A 11 -1.96 -0.01 3.63
CA LEU A 11 -2.25 0.37 2.24
C LEU A 11 -2.60 -0.82 1.35
N HIS A 12 -1.96 -1.96 1.56
CA HIS A 12 -2.17 -3.15 0.73
C HIS A 12 -3.63 -3.62 0.73
N HIS A 13 -4.29 -3.60 1.89
CA HIS A 13 -5.68 -4.04 2.06
C HIS A 13 -6.68 -3.27 1.17
N PRO A 14 -6.81 -1.94 1.26
CA PRO A 14 -7.73 -1.18 0.42
C PRO A 14 -7.33 -1.21 -1.07
N VAL A 15 -6.03 -1.22 -1.37
CA VAL A 15 -5.54 -1.37 -2.75
C VAL A 15 -5.94 -2.72 -3.33
N SER A 16 -5.87 -3.80 -2.54
CA SER A 16 -6.30 -5.14 -2.95
C SER A 16 -7.81 -5.20 -3.20
N LEU A 17 -8.63 -4.57 -2.36
CA LEU A 17 -10.07 -4.44 -2.60
C LEU A 17 -10.38 -3.71 -3.91
N LEU A 18 -9.73 -2.57 -4.15
CA LEU A 18 -9.91 -1.79 -5.37
C LEU A 18 -9.46 -2.56 -6.62
N ALA A 19 -8.25 -3.11 -6.61
CA ALA A 19 -7.74 -3.90 -7.73
C ALA A 19 -8.62 -5.13 -7.99
N GLY A 20 -9.07 -5.81 -6.94
CA GLY A 20 -9.96 -6.96 -7.03
C GLY A 20 -11.29 -6.61 -7.69
N TYR A 21 -11.87 -5.46 -7.35
CA TYR A 21 -13.07 -4.95 -8.00
C TYR A 21 -12.90 -4.80 -9.51
N PHE A 22 -11.81 -4.18 -9.98
CA PHE A 22 -11.55 -4.01 -11.41
C PHE A 22 -11.26 -5.34 -12.13
N VAL A 23 -10.50 -6.23 -11.48
CA VAL A 23 -10.12 -7.54 -12.04
C VAL A 23 -11.34 -8.45 -12.20
N VAL A 24 -12.28 -8.43 -11.24
CA VAL A 24 -13.51 -9.24 -11.31
C VAL A 24 -14.37 -8.87 -12.52
N HIS A 25 -14.49 -7.58 -12.82
CA HIS A 25 -15.27 -7.06 -13.96
C HIS A 25 -14.60 -7.27 -15.32
N SER A 26 -13.34 -7.69 -15.35
CA SER A 26 -12.65 -7.99 -16.61
C SER A 26 -13.13 -9.33 -17.19
N SER A 27 -13.22 -9.42 -18.52
CA SER A 27 -13.60 -10.66 -19.23
C SER A 27 -12.44 -11.66 -19.38
N LEU A 28 -11.33 -11.44 -18.67
CA LEU A 28 -10.11 -12.24 -18.74
C LEU A 28 -10.29 -13.62 -18.09
N GLY A 29 -9.43 -14.57 -18.47
CA GLY A 29 -9.31 -15.87 -17.84
C GLY A 29 -8.75 -15.79 -16.42
N LEU A 30 -8.87 -16.88 -15.65
CA LEU A 30 -8.49 -16.92 -14.24
C LEU A 30 -7.01 -16.58 -14.01
N ALA A 31 -6.11 -17.14 -14.85
CA ALA A 31 -4.67 -16.92 -14.74
C ALA A 31 -4.29 -15.46 -15.02
N GLU A 32 -4.90 -14.86 -16.05
CA GLU A 32 -4.68 -13.46 -16.43
C GLU A 32 -5.19 -12.53 -15.34
N LYS A 33 -6.39 -12.80 -14.80
CA LYS A 33 -6.94 -12.08 -13.64
C LYS A 33 -6.01 -12.13 -12.45
N PHE A 34 -5.46 -13.30 -12.13
CA PHE A 34 -4.55 -13.46 -11.00
C PHE A 34 -3.25 -12.66 -11.19
N ILE A 35 -2.63 -12.75 -12.35
CA ILE A 35 -1.40 -12.01 -12.66
C ILE A 35 -1.66 -10.50 -12.65
N LEU A 36 -2.76 -10.05 -13.26
CA LEU A 36 -3.13 -8.63 -13.32
C LEU A 36 -3.41 -8.10 -11.92
N HIS A 37 -4.14 -8.85 -11.09
CA HIS A 37 -4.36 -8.51 -9.68
C HIS A 37 -3.05 -8.39 -8.92
N LEU A 38 -2.19 -9.40 -9.01
CA LEU A 38 -0.92 -9.45 -8.29
C LEU A 38 -0.02 -8.27 -8.65
N LEU A 39 0.17 -8.01 -9.95
CA LEU A 39 0.99 -6.90 -10.44
C LEU A 39 0.39 -5.54 -10.08
N SER A 40 -0.93 -5.40 -10.20
CA SER A 40 -1.62 -4.14 -9.91
C SER A 40 -1.51 -3.79 -8.43
N VAL A 41 -1.82 -4.75 -7.54
CA VAL A 41 -1.73 -4.51 -6.09
C VAL A 41 -0.30 -4.27 -5.64
N PHE A 42 0.66 -5.07 -6.13
CA PHE A 42 2.06 -4.91 -5.77
C PHE A 42 2.61 -3.57 -6.28
N GLY A 43 2.37 -3.25 -7.55
CA GLY A 43 2.80 -2.00 -8.17
C GLY A 43 2.20 -0.77 -7.51
N ILE A 44 0.88 -0.74 -7.30
CA ILE A 44 0.19 0.39 -6.66
C ILE A 44 0.66 0.58 -5.22
N THR A 45 0.75 -0.50 -4.43
CA THR A 45 1.21 -0.41 -3.04
C THR A 45 2.64 0.14 -2.98
N PHE A 46 3.52 -0.31 -3.88
CA PHE A 46 4.92 0.12 -3.91
C PHE A 46 5.06 1.57 -4.38
N VAL A 47 4.30 1.99 -5.40
CA VAL A 47 4.28 3.37 -5.89
C VAL A 47 3.77 4.32 -4.81
N ILE A 48 2.64 4.00 -4.15
CA ILE A 48 2.10 4.83 -3.06
C ILE A 48 3.09 4.87 -1.89
N TYR A 49 3.73 3.75 -1.54
CA TYR A 49 4.74 3.76 -0.50
C TYR A 49 5.94 4.66 -0.85
N HIS A 50 6.48 4.53 -2.08
CA HIS A 50 7.67 5.26 -2.49
C HIS A 50 7.41 6.75 -2.70
N PHE A 51 6.28 7.14 -3.29
CA PHE A 51 5.98 8.53 -3.63
C PHE A 51 5.17 9.28 -2.57
N LEU A 52 4.38 8.59 -1.76
CA LEU A 52 3.52 9.22 -0.76
C LEU A 52 4.09 9.07 0.65
N ILE A 53 4.41 7.84 1.07
CA ILE A 53 4.87 7.63 2.46
C ILE A 53 6.32 8.08 2.67
N ARG A 54 7.22 7.78 1.74
CA ARG A 54 8.65 8.11 1.90
C ARG A 54 8.93 9.62 1.94
N PRO A 55 8.31 10.49 1.13
CA PRO A 55 8.60 11.93 1.17
C PRO A 55 7.66 12.75 2.06
N PHE A 56 6.40 12.34 2.30
CA PHE A 56 5.44 13.15 3.06
C PHE A 56 5.31 12.68 4.53
N TYR A 57 5.80 13.50 5.46
CA TYR A 57 5.70 13.31 6.91
C TYR A 57 4.24 13.15 7.41
N TRP A 58 3.28 13.80 6.74
CA TRP A 58 1.85 13.77 7.08
C TRP A 58 1.22 12.38 6.89
N THR A 59 1.57 11.66 5.82
CA THR A 59 1.11 10.29 5.59
C THR A 59 1.62 9.35 6.68
N ASN A 60 2.86 9.57 7.14
CA ASN A 60 3.42 8.84 8.27
C ASN A 60 2.62 9.08 9.57
N LEU A 61 2.16 10.32 9.78
CA LEU A 61 1.33 10.69 10.93
C LEU A 61 -0.05 10.01 10.91
N ILE A 62 -0.74 10.04 9.76
CA ILE A 62 -2.07 9.43 9.57
C ILE A 62 -2.01 7.90 9.66
N LEU A 63 -0.95 7.29 9.13
CA LEU A 63 -0.72 5.84 9.20
C LEU A 63 -0.21 5.37 10.57
N GLY A 64 -0.14 6.27 11.57
CA GLY A 64 0.26 5.94 12.93
C GLY A 64 1.75 5.66 13.08
N ASN A 65 2.54 5.96 12.06
CA ASN A 65 4.00 5.91 12.13
C ASN A 65 4.50 7.17 12.86
N GLN A 66 4.18 7.25 14.15
CA GLN A 66 4.69 8.23 15.08
C GLN A 66 6.22 8.10 15.04
N ILE A 67 6.90 9.04 14.39
CA ILE A 67 8.31 9.27 14.68
C ILE A 67 8.29 9.65 16.15
N GLN A 68 8.76 8.75 17.01
CA GLN A 68 8.86 9.03 18.45
C GLN A 68 9.57 10.38 18.54
N ALA A 69 8.83 11.40 18.97
CA ALA A 69 9.41 12.69 19.29
C ALA A 69 10.50 12.37 20.30
N LYS A 70 11.76 12.51 19.88
CA LYS A 70 12.92 12.35 20.75
C LYS A 70 12.70 13.35 21.88
N LYS A 71 12.17 12.87 23.00
CA LYS A 71 11.98 13.63 24.22
C LYS A 71 13.39 13.89 24.76
N ASN A 72 14.02 14.95 24.26
CA ASN A 72 15.18 15.53 24.89
C ASN A 72 14.66 16.35 26.07
N THR A 73 14.56 15.72 27.25
CA THR A 73 14.60 16.45 28.51
C THR A 73 15.13 15.52 29.59
#